data_AF-A0A5V0YKD0-F1
#
_entry.id   AF-A0A5V0YKD0-F1
#
_cell.length_a   1.000
_cell.length_b   1.000
_cell.length_c   1.000
_cell.angle_alpha   90.00
_cell.angle_beta   90.00
_cell.angle_gamma   90.00
#
_symmetry.space_group_name_H-M   'P 1'
#
loop_
_entity.id
_entity.type
_entity.pdbx_description
1 polymer ?
#
loop_
_entity_poly.entity_id
_entity_poly.type
_entity_poly.pdbx_seq_one_letter_code
_entity_poly.pdbx_strand_id
1 'polypeptide(L)' 'MFTTDALRFFGSKPKLALAAGVKAPSVYNWGELVPEGRAMRLQEASGGVLHYDPKVYDEYRKARRSAEAEQ' A
#
# COMPACT_ATOMS: atom_id res chain seq x y z
N MET A 1 -1.00 1.34 5.10
CA MET A 1 -1.71 2.09 4.03
C MET A 1 -2.34 1.11 3.06
N PHE A 2 -3.64 1.21 2.83
CA PHE A 2 -4.38 0.33 1.91
C PHE A 2 -4.18 0.74 0.45
N THR A 3 -4.08 -0.27 -0.43
CA THR A 3 -3.98 -0.06 -1.88
C THR A 3 -5.23 0.60 -2.44
N THR A 4 -6.39 0.28 -1.89
CA THR A 4 -7.68 0.87 -2.27
C THR A 4 -7.75 2.36 -1.96
N ASP A 5 -7.29 2.79 -0.78
CA ASP A 5 -7.26 4.21 -0.41
C ASP A 5 -6.27 4.99 -1.27
N ALA A 6 -5.08 4.42 -1.52
CA ALA A 6 -4.13 5.02 -2.44
C ALA A 6 -4.74 5.14 -3.86
N LEU A 7 -5.44 4.10 -4.34
CA LEU A 7 -6.11 4.15 -5.64
C LEU A 7 -7.22 5.19 -5.70
N ARG A 8 -8.00 5.36 -4.63
CA ARG A 8 -9.04 6.39 -4.52
C ARG A 8 -8.45 7.80 -4.53
N PHE A 9 -7.32 8.01 -3.84
CA PHE A 9 -6.64 9.30 -3.78
C PHE A 9 -6.05 9.70 -5.15
N PHE A 10 -5.29 8.81 -5.80
CA PHE A 10 -4.69 9.11 -7.11
C PHE A 10 -5.69 8.96 -8.28
N GLY A 11 -6.85 8.35 -8.03
CA GLY A 11 -7.97 8.18 -8.96
C GLY A 11 -7.78 7.06 -9.99
N SER A 12 -6.55 6.71 -10.37
CA SER A 12 -6.32 5.62 -11.33
C SER A 12 -5.02 4.85 -11.05
N LYS A 13 -5.00 3.56 -11.44
CA LYS A 13 -3.82 2.70 -11.26
C LYS A 13 -2.56 3.23 -11.96
N PRO A 14 -2.63 3.81 -13.18
CA PRO A 14 -1.46 4.41 -13.81
C PRO A 14 -0.93 5.64 -13.05
N LYS A 15 -1.81 6.50 -12.53
CA LYS A 15 -1.40 7.66 -11.72
C LYS A 15 -0.78 7.24 -10.40
N LEU A 16 -1.37 6.23 -9.75
CA LEU A 16 -0.82 5.62 -8.54
C LEU A 16 0.57 5.02 -8.79
N ALA A 17 0.75 4.30 -9.91
CA ALA A 17 2.02 3.70 -10.28
C ALA A 17 3.10 4.78 -10.51
N LEU A 18 2.74 5.86 -11.21
CA LEU A 18 3.62 7.00 -11.46
C LEU A 18 4.07 7.65 -10.14
N ALA A 19 3.12 7.92 -9.23
CA ALA A 19 3.42 8.48 -7.91
C ALA A 19 4.30 7.56 -7.04
N ALA A 20 4.13 6.25 -7.15
CA ALA A 20 4.97 5.27 -6.46
C ALA A 20 6.34 5.03 -7.13
N GLY A 21 6.57 5.58 -8.33
CA GLY A 21 7.78 5.33 -9.13
C GLY A 21 7.89 3.88 -9.62
N VAL A 22 6.78 3.23 -9.93
CA VAL A 22 6.72 1.86 -10.46
C VAL A 22 5.96 1.82 -11.78
N LYS A 23 6.05 0.69 -12.51
CA LYS A 23 5.24 0.48 -13.72
C LYS A 23 3.80 0.12 -13.33
N ALA A 24 2.84 0.49 -14.17
CA ALA A 24 1.42 0.19 -13.95
C ALA A 24 1.13 -1.29 -13.62
N PRO A 25 1.76 -2.30 -14.27
CA PRO A 25 1.57 -3.70 -13.93
C PRO A 25 1.93 -4.04 -12.48
N SER A 26 2.90 -3.35 -11.88
CA SER A 26 3.30 -3.59 -10.49
C SER A 26 2.17 -3.33 -9.50
N VAL A 27 1.29 -2.35 -9.78
CA VAL A 27 0.15 -2.01 -8.93
C VAL A 27 -0.93 -3.11 -8.93
N TYR A 28 -1.00 -3.92 -9.99
CA TYR A 28 -1.93 -5.06 -10.03
C TYR A 28 -1.46 -6.22 -9.15
N ASN A 29 -0.15 -6.33 -8.93
CA ASN A 29 0.42 -7.33 -8.02
C ASN A 29 0.43 -6.88 -6.56
N TRP A 30 -0.02 -5.66 -6.26
CA TRP A 30 -0.18 -5.23 -4.89
C TRP A 30 -1.39 -5.92 -4.29
N GLY A 31 -1.22 -6.46 -3.08
CA GLY A 31 -2.32 -6.99 -2.30
C GLY A 31 -3.15 -5.88 -1.66
N GLU A 32 -3.76 -6.21 -0.53
CA GLU A 32 -4.56 -5.29 0.26
C GLU A 32 -3.76 -4.05 0.72
N LEU A 33 -2.50 -4.26 1.11
CA LEU A 33 -1.59 -3.19 1.50
C LEU A 33 -0.60 -2.84 0.40
N VAL A 34 -0.29 -1.55 0.29
CA VAL A 34 0.79 -1.07 -0.57
C VAL A 34 2.13 -1.48 0.03
N PRO A 35 3.09 -2.03 -0.75
CA PRO A 35 4.39 -2.43 -0.23
C PRO A 35 5.09 -1.31 0.55
N GLU A 36 5.66 -1.63 1.70
CA GLU A 36 6.29 -0.67 2.64
C GLU A 36 7.30 0.25 1.92
N GLY A 37 8.15 -0.32 1.05
CA GLY A 37 9.14 0.45 0.28
C GLY A 37 8.57 1.45 -0.74
N ARG A 38 7.28 1.38 -1.05
CA ARG A 38 6.57 2.34 -1.94
C ARG A 38 5.65 3.27 -1.15
N ALA A 39 5.22 2.85 0.04
CA ALA A 39 4.30 3.61 0.86
C ALA A 39 4.87 4.98 1.27
N MET A 40 6.16 5.05 1.62
CA MET A 40 6.83 6.31 1.93
C MET A 40 6.79 7.30 0.76
N ARG A 41 7.11 6.85 -0.45
CA ARG A 41 7.05 7.69 -1.67
C ARG A 41 5.64 8.22 -1.94
N LEU A 42 4.62 7.38 -1.71
CA LEU A 42 3.23 7.77 -1.89
C LEU A 42 2.76 8.76 -0.83
N GLN A 43 3.24 8.64 0.41
CA GLN A 43 3.00 9.65 1.44
C GLN A 43 3.56 11.01 1.01
N GLU A 44 4.81 11.06 0.54
CA GLU A 44 5.41 12.31 0.04
C GLU A 44 4.65 12.85 -1.18
N ALA A 45 4.34 12.00 -2.16
CA ALA A 45 3.62 12.39 -3.38
C ALA A 45 2.18 12.86 -3.11
N SER A 46 1.58 12.39 -2.02
CA SER A 46 0.25 12.83 -1.57
C SER A 46 0.28 14.05 -0.66
N GLY A 47 1.46 14.61 -0.36
CA GLY A 47 1.61 15.74 0.56
C GLY A 47 1.23 15.41 2.00
N GLY A 48 1.34 14.13 2.40
CA GLY A 48 1.00 13.68 3.75
C GLY A 48 -0.46 13.24 3.94
N VAL A 49 -1.29 13.24 2.89
CA VAL A 49 -2.68 12.74 2.97
C VAL A 49 -2.70 11.22 3.18
N LEU A 50 -1.85 10.49 2.46
CA LEU A 50 -1.69 9.06 2.65
C LEU A 50 -0.63 8.80 3.72
N HIS A 51 -1.05 8.34 4.89
CA HIS A 51 -0.12 8.07 5.99
C HIS A 51 0.44 6.64 5.93
N TYR A 52 1.76 6.54 5.92
CA TYR A 52 2.49 5.31 6.14
C TYR A 52 2.67 5.09 7.63
N ASP A 53 1.93 4.13 8.19
CA ASP A 53 2.10 3.65 9.56
C ASP A 53 2.68 2.22 9.55
N PRO A 54 3.93 2.02 10.01
CA PRO A 54 4.54 0.70 10.15
C PRO A 54 3.74 -0.28 11.01
N LYS A 55 2.97 0.21 12.00
CA LYS A 55 2.17 -0.64 12.90
C LYS A 55 1.10 -1.40 12.13
N VAL A 56 0.44 -0.75 11.17
CA VAL A 56 -0.59 -1.37 10.32
C VAL A 56 0.00 -2.55 9.53
N TYR A 57 1.26 -2.44 9.09
CA TYR A 57 1.95 -3.52 8.38
C TYR A 57 2.34 -4.67 9.31
N ASP A 58 2.77 -4.35 10.53
CA ASP A 58 3.10 -5.36 11.55
C ASP A 58 1.84 -6.12 12.00
N GLU A 59 0.73 -5.41 12.22
CA GLU A 59 -0.57 -5.99 12.56
C GLU A 59 -1.10 -6.88 11.43
N TYR A 60 -1.03 -6.43 10.18
CA TYR A 60 -1.42 -7.25 9.03
C TYR A 60 -0.57 -8.54 8.93
N ARG A 61 0.74 -8.44 9.17
CA ARG A 61 1.63 -9.62 9.22
C ARG A 61 1.30 -10.55 10.38
N LYS A 62 0.94 -10.02 11.55
CA LYS A 62 0.53 -10.80 12.72
C LYS A 62 -0.82 -11.49 12.49
N ALA A 63 -1.82 -10.76 12.03
CA ALA A 63 -3.16 -11.28 11.75
C ALA A 63 -3.12 -12.45 10.75
N ARG A 64 -2.32 -12.32 9.67
CA ARG A 64 -2.10 -13.42 8.73
C ARG A 64 -1.46 -14.65 9.38
N ARG A 65 -0.49 -14.45 10.26
CA ARG A 65 0.22 -15.56 10.94
C ARG A 65 -0.66 -16.27 11.95
N SER A 66 -1.51 -15.53 12.67
CA SER A 66 -2.49 -16.10 13.59
C SER A 66 -3.56 -16.91 12.86
N ALA A 67 -4.00 -16.46 11.68
CA ALA A 67 -4.95 -17.21 10.85
C ALA A 67 -4.39 -18.51 10.24
N GLU A 68 -3.07 -18.60 10.05
CA GLU A 68 -2.39 -19.84 9.61
C GLU A 68 -2.09 -20.80 10.77
N ALA A 69 -2.00 -20.32 12.02
CA ALA A 69 -1.67 -21.14 13.19
C ALA A 69 -2.88 -21.84 13.82
N GLU A 70 -4.10 -21.51 13.39
CA GLU A 70 -5.37 -22.05 13.92
C GLU A 70 -6.05 -23.04 12.94
N GLN A 71 -5.31 -23.48 11.91
CA GLN A 71 -5.68 -24.53 10.95
C GLN A 71 -4.82 -25.80 11.17
#